data_AF-A0A7R8X5V6-F1
#
_entry.id   AF-A0A7R8X5V6-F1
#
_cell.length_a   1.000
_cell.length_b   1.000
_cell.length_c   1.000
_cell.angle_alpha   90.00
_cell.angle_beta   90.00
_cell.angle_gamma   90.00
#
_symmetry.space_group_name_H-M   'P 1'
#
loop_
_entity.id
_entity.type
_entity.pdbx_description
1 polymer ?
#
loop_
_entity_poly.entity_id
_entity_poly.type
_entity_poly.pdbx_seq_one_letter_code
_entity_poly.pdbx_strand_id
1 'polypeptide(L)'
;MEDFERVNHRQRTSGVIALHWFRHGLRLHDNPALSYAAANAKKLYVMFTFDGESAGTKLIGYNRMKFLLESLHDLNCQLHSYGGQLLVFREKPLKVITRLHDVLGVNLVTFEQDCEPIWNERDEAVKEGCRELGIECREEVSHTLWDPKEVVDMNGGVPPLTYTMFLQVTSAIGEPPHPEERLDFSSVKFGIVPVGLAAELNLFAEIPTPEDLNVKCSHPADIEENSGSWIGGETQALLLFDMRLAVEADAFKRNFYLPNQARPDLLGPSRSLSPYLRYGCLSIRKMYWGIHDLFAEIHKGKPPCHVHLTAQLIWRDFFYAMSVGNPNYDRVKENPICLQIPWRHKQKELQQWKDGKTGFPFVDAVMRQLLREGWIHHVARNAVAQFLTRGGLWISWEDGLKVFLKHLLDADWSVCSGNWLWISSSAFETILDCSHCLSPVAYGRRLEPTGDYIR
;
A
#
# COMPACT_ATOMS: atom_id res chain seq x y z
N MET A 1 43.26 32.59 19.26
CA MET A 1 42.93 31.17 19.48
C MET A 1 41.73 30.98 20.40
N GLU A 2 41.39 31.96 21.26
CA GLU A 2 40.20 31.86 22.14
C GLU A 2 38.86 32.30 21.49
N ASP A 3 38.89 32.96 20.33
CA ASP A 3 37.65 33.36 19.61
C ASP A 3 37.12 32.30 18.63
N PHE A 4 37.91 31.26 18.30
CA PHE A 4 37.46 30.16 17.45
C PHE A 4 36.71 29.06 18.23
N GLU A 5 36.95 28.94 19.53
CA GLU A 5 36.22 27.99 20.39
C GLU A 5 34.85 28.53 20.83
N ARG A 6 34.64 29.85 20.82
CA ARG A 6 33.35 30.47 21.17
C ARG A 6 32.27 30.34 20.10
N VAL A 7 32.64 30.07 18.85
CA VAL A 7 31.69 29.82 17.76
C VAL A 7 31.21 28.36 17.77
N ASN A 8 32.08 27.40 18.12
CA ASN A 8 31.73 25.97 18.17
C ASN A 8 30.98 25.55 19.45
N HIS A 9 30.99 26.36 20.51
CA HIS A 9 30.23 26.07 21.73
C HIS A 9 28.79 26.62 21.76
N ARG A 10 28.35 27.36 20.74
CA ARG A 10 26.95 27.85 20.64
C ARG A 10 25.97 26.86 19.97
N GLN A 11 26.42 25.70 19.50
CA GLN A 11 25.59 24.73 18.75
C GLN A 11 25.21 23.45 19.52
N ARG A 12 25.52 23.32 20.81
CA ARG A 12 25.21 22.11 21.60
C ARG A 12 24.06 22.26 22.60
N THR A 13 23.24 23.31 22.47
CA THR A 13 22.02 23.51 23.28
C THR A 13 20.74 23.67 22.44
N SER A 14 20.76 23.44 21.13
CA SER A 14 19.53 23.33 20.34
C SER A 14 18.97 21.92 20.53
N GLY A 15 17.69 21.81 20.91
CA GLY A 15 17.07 20.49 20.97
C GLY A 15 16.76 19.94 19.59
N VAL A 16 16.38 18.67 19.54
CA VAL A 16 15.98 17.99 18.31
C VAL A 16 14.76 18.68 17.71
N ILE A 17 14.85 19.06 16.45
CA ILE A 17 13.74 19.54 15.63
C ILE A 17 13.52 18.47 14.57
N ALA A 18 12.45 17.71 14.72
CA ALA A 18 12.18 16.55 13.88
C ALA A 18 11.19 16.88 12.77
N LEU A 19 11.35 16.19 11.65
CA LEU A 19 10.42 16.13 10.54
C LEU A 19 10.05 14.67 10.28
N HIS A 20 8.79 14.33 10.44
CA HIS A 20 8.27 13.03 10.02
C HIS A 20 7.69 13.13 8.61
N TRP A 21 8.13 12.24 7.72
CA TRP A 21 7.78 12.26 6.30
C TRP A 21 6.90 11.06 5.94
N PHE A 22 5.61 11.34 5.74
CA PHE A 22 4.62 10.38 5.28
C PHE A 22 4.71 10.18 3.76
N ARG A 23 4.60 8.91 3.32
CA ARG A 23 4.47 8.51 1.91
C ARG A 23 3.42 7.41 1.83
N HIS A 24 3.76 6.23 2.31
CA HIS A 24 2.82 5.28 2.91
C HIS A 24 2.77 5.51 4.42
N GLY A 25 2.23 4.55 5.17
CA GLY A 25 2.13 4.67 6.63
C GLY A 25 1.21 5.78 7.10
N LEU A 26 0.13 6.05 6.37
CA LEU A 26 -0.80 7.17 6.64
C LEU A 26 -1.68 6.93 7.87
N ARG A 27 -1.05 6.76 9.04
CA ARG A 27 -1.67 6.45 10.33
C ARG A 27 -0.86 6.97 11.50
N LEU A 28 -1.52 7.15 12.64
CA LEU A 28 -0.92 7.46 13.93
C LEU A 28 -0.67 6.21 14.80
N HIS A 29 -1.48 5.14 14.67
CA HIS A 29 -1.22 3.87 15.37
C HIS A 29 -0.07 3.09 14.74
N ASP A 30 0.68 2.33 15.56
CA ASP A 30 1.78 1.46 15.11
C ASP A 30 2.67 2.11 14.04
N ASN A 31 3.24 3.27 14.39
CA ASN A 31 4.12 4.03 13.50
C ASN A 31 5.44 4.32 14.25
N PRO A 32 6.39 3.36 14.27
CA PRO A 32 7.63 3.47 15.03
C PRO A 32 8.48 4.70 14.64
N ALA A 33 8.51 5.05 13.36
CA ALA A 33 9.22 6.24 12.89
C ALA A 33 8.63 7.53 13.47
N LEU A 34 7.29 7.64 13.50
CA LEU A 34 6.60 8.79 14.10
C LEU A 34 6.74 8.78 15.62
N SER A 35 6.58 7.63 16.28
CA SER A 35 6.77 7.45 17.72
C SER A 35 8.16 7.94 18.14
N TYR A 36 9.20 7.54 17.40
CA TYR A 36 10.57 7.99 17.67
C TYR A 36 10.72 9.51 17.52
N ALA A 37 10.19 10.09 16.45
CA ALA A 37 10.24 11.54 16.25
C ALA A 37 9.54 12.29 17.39
N ALA A 38 8.33 11.86 17.75
CA ALA A 38 7.52 12.48 18.79
C ALA A 38 8.18 12.38 20.18
N ALA A 39 8.81 11.25 20.51
CA ALA A 39 9.46 11.04 21.79
C ALA A 39 10.75 11.87 21.97
N ASN A 40 11.47 12.17 20.88
CA ASN A 40 12.79 12.80 20.95
C ASN A 40 12.77 14.30 20.59
N ALA A 41 11.76 14.78 19.86
CA ALA A 41 11.74 16.14 19.35
C ALA A 41 11.26 17.17 20.38
N LYS A 42 11.98 18.29 20.48
CA LYS A 42 11.45 19.51 21.13
C LYS A 42 10.37 20.18 20.29
N LYS A 43 10.43 19.99 18.97
CA LYS A 43 9.43 20.48 18.01
C LYS A 43 9.33 19.50 16.84
N LEU A 44 8.11 19.08 16.51
CA LEU A 44 7.82 18.13 15.45
C LEU A 44 7.10 18.82 14.29
N TYR A 45 7.58 18.57 13.07
CA TYR A 45 6.88 18.83 11.84
C TYR A 45 6.48 17.51 11.21
N VAL A 46 5.31 17.45 10.57
CA VAL A 46 4.83 16.26 9.88
C VAL A 46 4.44 16.65 8.47
N MET A 47 4.95 15.94 7.46
CA MET A 47 4.79 16.33 6.06
C MET A 47 4.39 15.19 5.14
N PHE A 48 3.77 15.58 4.03
CA PHE A 48 3.55 14.75 2.85
C PHE A 48 3.92 15.55 1.60
N THR A 49 4.44 14.89 0.57
CA THR A 49 4.89 15.53 -0.67
C THR A 49 4.23 14.92 -1.90
N PHE A 50 3.58 15.75 -2.72
CA PHE A 50 3.22 15.42 -4.09
C PHE A 50 4.42 15.72 -5.01
N ASP A 51 5.31 14.75 -5.15
CA ASP A 51 6.54 14.80 -5.94
C ASP A 51 6.40 14.20 -7.36
N GLY A 52 5.22 13.66 -7.67
CA GLY A 52 4.91 13.01 -8.94
C GLY A 52 5.09 11.49 -8.95
N GLU A 53 5.48 10.87 -7.83
CA GLU A 53 5.65 9.43 -7.73
C GLU A 53 5.19 8.82 -6.40
N SER A 54 5.45 9.49 -5.27
CA SER A 54 5.16 9.02 -3.91
C SER A 54 3.70 8.64 -3.75
N ALA A 55 3.47 7.61 -2.94
CA ALA A 55 2.17 6.98 -2.75
C ALA A 55 1.52 6.50 -4.07
N GLY A 56 2.32 6.22 -5.11
CA GLY A 56 1.89 5.72 -6.42
C GLY A 56 1.08 6.73 -7.24
N THR A 57 1.49 8.00 -7.19
CA THR A 57 0.81 9.11 -7.88
C THR A 57 1.24 9.29 -9.34
N LYS A 58 2.32 8.63 -9.79
CA LYS A 58 2.80 8.67 -11.19
C LYS A 58 1.79 8.15 -12.20
N LEU A 59 1.14 7.04 -11.89
CA LEU A 59 0.10 6.40 -12.70
C LEU A 59 -1.12 6.15 -11.82
N ILE A 60 -1.96 7.17 -11.66
CA ILE A 60 -3.10 7.13 -10.74
C ILE A 60 -4.40 7.55 -11.42
N GLY A 61 -5.48 6.83 -11.11
CA GLY A 61 -6.84 7.17 -11.49
C GLY A 61 -7.56 7.97 -10.41
N TYR A 62 -8.73 8.52 -10.76
CA TYR A 62 -9.49 9.40 -9.87
C TYR A 62 -9.85 8.75 -8.52
N ASN A 63 -10.38 7.52 -8.54
CA ASN A 63 -10.83 6.83 -7.32
C ASN A 63 -9.70 6.69 -6.29
N ARG A 64 -8.51 6.27 -6.75
CA ARG A 64 -7.37 6.10 -5.86
C ARG A 64 -6.78 7.44 -5.42
N MET A 65 -6.78 8.47 -6.28
CA MET A 65 -6.38 9.82 -5.87
C MET A 65 -7.31 10.36 -4.78
N LYS A 66 -8.64 10.22 -4.96
CA LYS A 66 -9.63 10.58 -3.95
C LYS A 66 -9.39 9.85 -2.63
N PHE A 67 -9.19 8.53 -2.66
CA PHE A 67 -8.90 7.73 -1.46
C PHE A 67 -7.63 8.20 -0.74
N LEU A 68 -6.56 8.52 -1.46
CA LEU A 68 -5.34 9.10 -0.87
C LEU A 68 -5.64 10.44 -0.19
N LEU A 69 -6.35 11.35 -0.86
CA LEU A 69 -6.66 12.67 -0.32
C LEU A 69 -7.57 12.60 0.92
N GLU A 70 -8.56 11.70 0.92
CA GLU A 70 -9.38 11.40 2.11
C GLU A 70 -8.51 10.87 3.26
N SER A 71 -7.52 10.03 2.95
CA SER A 71 -6.58 9.51 3.95
C SER A 71 -5.69 10.60 4.55
N LEU A 72 -5.20 11.53 3.71
CA LEU A 72 -4.44 12.69 4.17
C LEU A 72 -5.30 13.67 4.98
N HIS A 73 -6.57 13.82 4.60
CA HIS A 73 -7.53 14.63 5.34
C HIS A 73 -7.80 14.05 6.73
N ASP A 74 -8.08 12.75 6.83
CA ASP A 74 -8.25 12.07 8.12
C ASP A 74 -7.01 12.22 9.01
N LEU A 75 -5.81 11.98 8.46
CA LEU A 75 -4.56 12.17 9.18
C LEU A 75 -4.39 13.62 9.68
N ASN A 76 -4.69 14.61 8.84
CA ASN A 76 -4.64 16.02 9.19
C ASN A 76 -5.65 16.38 10.30
N CYS A 77 -6.89 15.87 10.23
CA CYS A 77 -7.91 16.05 11.26
C CYS A 77 -7.47 15.45 12.60
N GLN A 78 -6.88 14.26 12.60
CA GLN A 78 -6.34 13.66 13.82
C GLN A 78 -5.18 14.49 14.39
N LEU A 79 -4.26 14.97 13.56
CA LEU A 79 -3.15 15.84 13.99
C LEU A 79 -3.64 17.18 14.57
N HIS A 80 -4.66 17.79 13.96
CA HIS A 80 -5.28 19.01 14.49
C HIS A 80 -5.86 18.84 15.89
N SER A 81 -6.37 17.65 16.23
CA SER A 81 -6.85 17.36 17.59
C SER A 81 -5.75 17.45 18.66
N TYR A 82 -4.48 17.34 18.26
CA TYR A 82 -3.30 17.50 19.11
C TYR A 82 -2.59 18.86 18.89
N GLY A 83 -3.20 19.80 18.18
CA GLY A 83 -2.60 21.10 17.86
C GLY A 83 -1.49 21.06 16.79
N GLY A 84 -1.38 19.96 16.06
CA GLY A 84 -0.49 19.81 14.90
C GLY A 84 -1.23 20.01 13.57
N GLN A 85 -0.49 19.99 12.47
CA GLN A 85 -1.04 20.06 11.12
C GLN A 85 -0.18 19.20 10.19
N LEU A 86 -0.82 18.52 9.24
CA LEU A 86 -0.13 17.87 8.13
C LEU A 86 0.29 18.91 7.08
N LEU A 87 1.60 19.04 6.87
CA LEU A 87 2.16 19.94 5.87
C LEU A 87 2.22 19.24 4.51
N VAL A 88 1.36 19.63 3.59
CA VAL A 88 1.27 18.99 2.26
C VAL A 88 1.92 19.89 1.21
N PHE A 89 3.04 19.45 0.64
CA PHE A 89 3.80 20.22 -0.35
C PHE A 89 3.62 19.66 -1.76
N ARG A 90 3.67 20.54 -2.76
CA ARG A 90 3.89 20.17 -4.17
C ARG A 90 5.33 20.45 -4.58
N GLU A 91 6.24 19.63 -4.10
CA GLU A 91 7.68 19.80 -4.31
C GLU A 91 8.42 18.47 -4.05
N LYS A 92 9.65 18.36 -4.55
CA LYS A 92 10.53 17.22 -4.25
C LYS A 92 10.89 17.18 -2.76
N PRO A 93 10.89 16.00 -2.12
CA PRO A 93 11.12 15.86 -0.68
C PRO A 93 12.48 16.41 -0.24
N LEU A 94 13.56 16.11 -0.98
CA LEU A 94 14.88 16.61 -0.65
C LEU A 94 14.93 18.15 -0.58
N LYS A 95 14.32 18.85 -1.54
CA LYS A 95 14.28 20.32 -1.54
C LYS A 95 13.51 20.87 -0.33
N VAL A 96 12.37 20.26 0.01
CA VAL A 96 11.60 20.63 1.21
C VAL A 96 12.46 20.43 2.47
N ILE A 97 13.09 19.26 2.62
CA ILE A 97 13.94 18.93 3.78
C ILE A 97 15.10 19.92 3.92
N THR A 98 15.82 20.20 2.83
CA THR A 98 16.94 21.16 2.83
C THR A 98 16.48 22.54 3.30
N ARG A 99 15.36 23.04 2.77
CA ARG A 99 14.88 24.38 3.14
C ARG A 99 14.32 24.46 4.56
N LEU A 100 13.67 23.39 5.05
CA LEU A 100 13.25 23.30 6.44
C LEU A 100 14.46 23.19 7.39
N HIS A 101 15.54 22.52 6.98
CA HIS A 101 16.81 22.52 7.72
C HIS A 101 17.40 23.93 7.79
N ASP A 102 17.57 24.61 6.65
CA ASP A 102 18.18 25.94 6.56
C ASP A 102 17.46 26.98 7.42
N VAL A 103 16.12 26.97 7.39
CA VAL A 103 15.29 28.04 7.99
C VAL A 103 14.82 27.69 9.40
N LEU A 104 14.48 26.44 9.66
CA LEU A 104 13.87 25.99 10.92
C LEU A 104 14.81 25.14 11.78
N GLY A 105 15.98 24.76 11.27
CA GLY A 105 16.95 23.95 12.00
C GLY A 105 16.54 22.50 12.16
N VAL A 106 15.72 21.94 11.25
CA VAL A 106 15.37 20.52 11.25
C VAL A 106 16.65 19.68 11.21
N ASN A 107 16.84 18.82 12.20
CA ASN A 107 18.07 18.01 12.35
C ASN A 107 17.80 16.51 12.55
N LEU A 108 16.53 16.10 12.55
CA LEU A 108 16.10 14.72 12.51
C LEU A 108 15.00 14.56 11.45
N VAL A 109 15.16 13.61 10.55
CA VAL A 109 14.13 13.19 9.57
C VAL A 109 13.79 11.73 9.86
N THR A 110 12.49 11.44 10.00
CA THR A 110 12.01 10.08 10.27
C THR A 110 10.98 9.67 9.23
N PHE A 111 10.97 8.39 8.84
CA PHE A 111 10.05 7.89 7.84
C PHE A 111 9.91 6.36 7.88
N GLU A 112 8.74 5.83 7.51
CA GLU A 112 8.51 4.38 7.35
C GLU A 112 9.23 3.85 6.09
N GLN A 113 9.79 2.64 6.11
CA GLN A 113 10.44 2.04 4.95
C GLN A 113 9.45 1.79 3.80
N ASP A 114 9.84 2.20 2.59
CA ASP A 114 9.22 1.81 1.33
C ASP A 114 10.14 0.81 0.61
N CYS A 115 9.90 -0.50 0.80
CA CYS A 115 10.87 -1.53 0.39
C CYS A 115 10.90 -1.87 -1.11
N GLU A 116 9.92 -1.39 -1.89
CA GLU A 116 9.87 -1.67 -3.32
C GLU A 116 10.95 -0.86 -4.07
N PRO A 117 11.67 -1.45 -5.03
CA PRO A 117 12.80 -0.82 -5.71
C PRO A 117 12.47 0.47 -6.48
N ILE A 118 11.20 0.69 -6.81
CA ILE A 118 10.74 1.93 -7.46
C ILE A 118 10.90 3.18 -6.57
N TRP A 119 11.09 2.99 -5.25
CA TRP A 119 11.26 4.08 -4.28
C TRP A 119 12.73 4.36 -3.92
N ASN A 120 13.65 3.48 -4.34
CA ASN A 120 15.05 3.55 -3.95
C ASN A 120 15.71 4.87 -4.37
N GLU A 121 15.46 5.35 -5.59
CA GLU A 121 16.07 6.60 -6.08
C GLU A 121 15.67 7.80 -5.20
N ARG A 122 14.38 7.88 -4.85
CA ARG A 122 13.82 8.92 -3.98
C ARG A 122 14.43 8.87 -2.58
N ASP A 123 14.43 7.70 -1.96
CA ASP A 123 14.85 7.55 -0.56
C ASP A 123 16.37 7.68 -0.41
N GLU A 124 17.17 7.16 -1.34
CA GLU A 124 18.62 7.36 -1.33
C GLU A 124 19.02 8.82 -1.56
N ALA A 125 18.30 9.55 -2.42
CA ALA A 125 18.53 10.99 -2.59
C ALA A 125 18.27 11.77 -1.29
N VAL A 126 17.23 11.40 -0.53
CA VAL A 126 16.94 12.01 0.78
C VAL A 126 17.98 11.62 1.82
N LYS A 127 18.37 10.34 1.89
CA LYS A 127 19.38 9.85 2.85
C LYS A 127 20.76 10.48 2.60
N GLU A 128 21.19 10.58 1.34
CA GLU A 128 22.45 11.25 0.99
C GLU A 128 22.38 12.74 1.32
N GLY A 129 21.31 13.43 0.92
CA GLY A 129 21.13 14.84 1.26
C GLY A 129 21.09 15.11 2.77
N CYS A 130 20.46 14.22 3.56
CA CYS A 130 20.52 14.23 5.01
C CYS A 130 21.97 14.16 5.51
N ARG A 131 22.76 13.21 4.99
CA ARG A 131 24.16 12.98 5.37
C ARG A 131 25.05 14.16 5.03
N GLU A 132 24.88 14.77 3.86
CA GLU A 132 25.61 15.98 3.45
C GLU A 132 25.31 17.19 4.35
N LEU A 133 24.06 17.33 4.80
CA LEU A 133 23.61 18.42 5.67
C LEU A 133 23.81 18.15 7.17
N GLY A 134 24.29 16.95 7.54
CA GLY A 134 24.43 16.55 8.94
C GLY A 134 23.10 16.37 9.67
N ILE A 135 22.03 16.05 8.95
CA ILE A 135 20.69 15.72 9.47
C ILE A 135 20.66 14.23 9.80
N GLU A 136 20.24 13.87 11.01
CA GLU A 136 19.98 12.47 11.37
C GLU A 136 18.78 11.96 10.56
N CYS A 137 18.93 10.85 9.86
CA CYS A 137 17.88 10.25 9.05
C CYS A 137 17.57 8.86 9.64
N ARG A 138 16.32 8.61 10.06
CA ARG A 138 15.88 7.35 10.66
C ARG A 138 14.72 6.73 9.88
N GLU A 139 14.96 5.52 9.43
CA GLU A 139 14.00 4.69 8.70
C GLU A 139 13.54 3.54 9.61
N GLU A 140 12.24 3.27 9.65
CA GLU A 140 11.70 2.15 10.42
C GLU A 140 10.84 1.23 9.53
N VAL A 141 10.96 -0.08 9.71
CA VAL A 141 10.11 -1.06 9.03
C VAL A 141 8.79 -1.15 9.79
N SER A 142 7.68 -0.80 9.15
CA SER A 142 6.33 -1.04 9.66
C SER A 142 5.24 -1.23 8.59
N HIS A 143 5.60 -1.12 7.30
CA HIS A 143 4.66 -1.35 6.19
C HIS A 143 4.45 -2.85 5.89
N THR A 144 5.41 -3.69 6.28
CA THR A 144 5.41 -5.15 6.15
C THR A 144 5.47 -5.81 7.53
N LEU A 145 5.07 -7.08 7.62
CA LEU A 145 5.15 -7.86 8.85
C LEU A 145 6.60 -8.07 9.27
N TRP A 146 7.45 -8.52 8.35
CA TRP A 146 8.89 -8.67 8.56
C TRP A 146 9.69 -7.64 7.77
N ASP A 147 10.97 -7.46 8.14
CA ASP A 147 11.91 -6.74 7.28
C ASP A 147 12.14 -7.55 5.99
N PRO A 148 11.74 -7.02 4.82
CA PRO A 148 11.89 -7.73 3.55
C PRO A 148 13.36 -8.05 3.22
N LYS A 149 14.31 -7.22 3.69
CA LYS A 149 15.74 -7.46 3.52
C LYS A 149 16.21 -8.64 4.36
N GLU A 150 15.77 -8.73 5.62
CA GLU A 150 16.06 -9.88 6.49
C GLU A 150 15.55 -11.18 5.88
N VAL A 151 14.35 -11.17 5.29
CA VAL A 151 13.80 -12.33 4.56
C VAL A 151 14.70 -12.74 3.39
N VAL A 152 15.16 -11.79 2.58
CA VAL A 152 16.07 -12.06 1.45
C VAL A 152 17.41 -12.59 1.93
N ASP A 153 17.99 -11.99 2.97
CA ASP A 153 19.28 -12.37 3.54
C ASP A 153 19.22 -13.78 4.14
N MET A 154 18.16 -14.10 4.89
CA MET A 154 17.92 -15.44 5.45
C MET A 154 17.74 -16.52 4.38
N ASN A 155 17.26 -16.14 3.18
CA ASN A 155 17.15 -17.03 2.04
C ASN A 155 18.41 -17.04 1.14
N GLY A 156 19.57 -16.65 1.68
CA GLY A 156 20.84 -16.71 0.95
C GLY A 156 21.05 -15.57 -0.04
N GLY A 157 20.44 -14.40 0.22
CA GLY A 157 20.58 -13.20 -0.62
C GLY A 157 19.71 -13.18 -1.87
N VAL A 158 18.75 -14.10 -1.98
CA VAL A 158 17.79 -14.17 -3.10
C VAL A 158 16.37 -14.18 -2.51
N PRO A 159 15.42 -13.40 -3.06
CA PRO A 159 14.04 -13.45 -2.58
C PRO A 159 13.40 -14.83 -2.74
N PRO A 160 12.56 -15.28 -1.78
CA PRO A 160 11.74 -16.48 -1.96
C PRO A 160 10.82 -16.35 -3.18
N LEU A 161 10.91 -17.28 -4.13
CA LEU A 161 10.09 -17.27 -5.35
C LEU A 161 8.79 -18.09 -5.24
N THR A 162 8.64 -18.87 -4.17
CA THR A 162 7.43 -19.64 -3.88
C THR A 162 6.91 -19.29 -2.50
N TYR A 163 5.58 -19.31 -2.35
CA TYR A 163 4.94 -19.02 -1.07
C TYR A 163 5.41 -19.99 0.02
N THR A 164 5.53 -21.29 -0.30
CA THR A 164 6.04 -22.30 0.65
C THR A 164 7.46 -21.99 1.13
N MET A 165 8.36 -21.55 0.24
CA MET A 165 9.71 -21.14 0.64
C MET A 165 9.66 -19.91 1.55
N PHE A 166 8.81 -18.93 1.22
CA PHE A 166 8.61 -17.75 2.07
C PHE A 166 8.15 -18.13 3.48
N LEU A 167 7.23 -19.10 3.61
CA LEU A 167 6.81 -19.62 4.91
C LEU A 167 7.94 -20.31 5.68
N GLN A 168 8.80 -21.06 5.00
CA GLN A 168 9.96 -21.71 5.64
C GLN A 168 10.95 -20.67 6.17
N VAL A 169 11.25 -19.65 5.37
CA VAL A 169 12.18 -18.58 5.73
C VAL A 169 11.63 -17.74 6.88
N THR A 170 10.38 -17.27 6.79
CA THR A 170 9.75 -16.48 7.87
C THR A 170 9.56 -17.30 9.15
N SER A 171 9.29 -18.60 9.05
CA SER A 171 9.27 -19.49 10.22
C SER A 171 10.65 -19.63 10.90
N ALA A 172 11.74 -19.49 10.16
CA ALA A 172 13.10 -19.50 10.71
C ALA A 172 13.45 -18.16 11.37
N ILE A 173 12.92 -17.04 10.86
CA ILE A 173 13.06 -15.70 11.46
C ILE A 173 12.27 -15.61 12.77
N GLY A 174 11.02 -16.06 12.76
CA GLY A 174 10.13 -16.03 13.93
C GLY A 174 8.87 -15.21 13.71
N GLU A 175 8.10 -15.03 14.79
CA GLU A 175 6.87 -14.22 14.78
C GLU A 175 7.22 -12.75 14.42
N PRO A 176 6.38 -12.05 13.63
CA PRO A 176 6.65 -10.66 13.27
C PRO A 176 6.51 -9.74 14.50
N PRO A 177 7.14 -8.56 14.51
CA PRO A 177 7.00 -7.62 15.62
C PRO A 177 5.53 -7.31 15.95
N HIS A 178 5.23 -7.16 17.24
CA HIS A 178 3.94 -6.66 17.69
C HIS A 178 3.76 -5.19 17.28
N PRO A 179 2.51 -4.74 17.04
CA PRO A 179 2.25 -3.34 16.78
C PRO A 179 2.62 -2.49 18.01
N GLU A 180 3.22 -1.32 17.79
CA GLU A 180 3.44 -0.36 18.87
C GLU A 180 2.12 0.22 19.38
N GLU A 181 2.04 0.49 20.68
CA GLU A 181 0.93 1.23 21.26
C GLU A 181 0.87 2.66 20.68
N ARG A 182 -0.34 3.19 20.54
CA ARG A 182 -0.55 4.55 20.07
C ARG A 182 0.05 5.53 21.09
N LEU A 183 1.06 6.29 20.66
CA LEU A 183 1.65 7.35 21.48
C LEU A 183 0.62 8.46 21.76
N ASP A 184 0.64 9.01 22.97
CA ASP A 184 -0.12 10.21 23.29
C ASP A 184 0.61 11.46 22.77
N PHE A 185 0.07 12.04 21.71
CA PHE A 185 0.59 13.26 21.09
C PHE A 185 0.25 14.53 21.87
N SER A 186 -0.49 14.46 22.99
CA SER A 186 -0.87 15.63 23.80
C SER A 186 0.33 16.45 24.31
N SER A 187 1.48 15.81 24.51
CA SER A 187 2.72 16.44 24.98
C SER A 187 3.63 16.95 23.86
N VAL A 188 3.30 16.63 22.60
CA VAL A 188 4.11 16.96 21.42
C VAL A 188 3.90 18.41 21.04
N LYS A 189 5.00 19.13 20.83
CA LYS A 189 4.97 20.51 20.33
C LYS A 189 5.12 20.52 18.82
N PHE A 190 4.04 20.80 18.12
CA PHE A 190 4.09 20.94 16.67
C PHE A 190 4.68 22.28 16.23
N GLY A 191 5.41 22.26 15.13
CA GLY A 191 5.97 23.45 14.51
C GLY A 191 5.03 24.14 13.55
N ILE A 192 5.28 25.43 13.28
CA ILE A 192 4.54 26.23 12.29
C ILE A 192 5.53 26.70 11.23
N VAL A 193 5.18 26.53 9.97
CA VAL A 193 5.99 26.97 8.83
C VAL A 193 5.73 28.47 8.57
N PRO A 194 6.76 29.33 8.50
CA PRO A 194 6.59 30.73 8.16
C PRO A 194 5.96 30.92 6.77
N VAL A 195 5.11 31.93 6.60
CA VAL A 195 4.36 32.19 5.35
C VAL A 195 5.27 32.32 4.13
N GLY A 196 6.43 32.95 4.27
CA GLY A 196 7.39 33.08 3.17
C GLY A 196 7.95 31.73 2.70
N LEU A 197 8.24 30.82 3.64
CA LEU A 197 8.73 29.49 3.34
C LEU A 197 7.61 28.58 2.78
N ALA A 198 6.39 28.74 3.29
CA ALA A 198 5.21 28.05 2.77
C ALA A 198 4.97 28.36 1.29
N ALA A 199 5.06 29.65 0.90
CA ALA A 199 4.94 30.07 -0.50
C ALA A 199 6.11 29.57 -1.37
N GLU A 200 7.34 29.60 -0.84
CA GLU A 200 8.54 29.12 -1.55
C GLU A 200 8.44 27.62 -1.91
N LEU A 201 7.88 26.81 -1.01
CA LEU A 201 7.82 25.35 -1.13
C LEU A 201 6.49 24.83 -1.69
N ASN A 202 5.62 25.71 -2.19
CA ASN A 202 4.29 25.33 -2.68
C ASN A 202 3.50 24.50 -1.64
N LEU A 203 3.50 24.95 -0.37
CA LEU A 203 2.67 24.38 0.68
C LEU A 203 1.20 24.66 0.36
N PHE A 204 0.38 23.62 0.32
CA PHE A 204 -1.06 23.80 0.20
C PHE A 204 -1.65 24.35 1.50
N ALA A 205 -2.60 25.28 1.38
CA ALA A 205 -3.31 25.82 2.54
C ALA A 205 -4.24 24.78 3.19
N GLU A 206 -4.83 23.92 2.36
CA GLU A 206 -5.70 22.80 2.75
C GLU A 206 -5.30 21.55 1.95
N ILE A 207 -5.86 20.38 2.29
CA ILE A 207 -5.64 19.18 1.47
C ILE A 207 -6.20 19.43 0.06
N PRO A 208 -5.40 19.23 -1.02
CA PRO A 208 -5.84 19.54 -2.38
C PRO A 208 -6.95 18.61 -2.83
N THR A 209 -7.65 19.02 -3.89
CA THR A 209 -8.59 18.16 -4.62
C THR A 209 -7.87 17.36 -5.72
N PRO A 210 -8.46 16.27 -6.25
CA PRO A 210 -7.90 15.58 -7.42
C PRO A 210 -7.65 16.53 -8.60
N GLU A 211 -8.52 17.50 -8.81
CA GLU A 211 -8.45 18.50 -9.88
C GLU A 211 -7.24 19.43 -9.73
N ASP A 212 -6.88 19.84 -8.51
CA ASP A 212 -5.68 20.65 -8.23
C ASP A 212 -4.39 19.90 -8.63
N LEU A 213 -4.46 18.57 -8.63
CA LEU A 213 -3.39 17.65 -9.03
C LEU A 213 -3.52 17.18 -10.49
N ASN A 214 -4.41 17.79 -11.28
CA ASN A 214 -4.69 17.46 -12.68
C ASN A 214 -5.25 16.04 -12.89
N VAL A 215 -5.87 15.43 -11.88
CA VAL A 215 -6.53 14.12 -11.98
C VAL A 215 -8.02 14.34 -12.18
N LYS A 216 -8.50 14.17 -13.42
CA LYS A 216 -9.92 14.36 -13.76
C LYS A 216 -10.72 13.08 -13.63
N CYS A 217 -11.94 13.22 -13.15
CA CYS A 217 -12.94 12.16 -13.23
C CYS A 217 -13.37 11.93 -14.68
N SER A 218 -13.21 10.70 -15.17
CA SER A 218 -13.64 10.34 -16.53
C SER A 218 -15.15 10.11 -16.65
N HIS A 219 -15.81 9.77 -15.52
CA HIS A 219 -17.24 9.47 -15.45
C HIS A 219 -17.88 10.06 -14.17
N PRO A 220 -18.13 11.39 -14.12
CA PRO A 220 -18.56 12.06 -12.89
C PRO A 220 -19.88 11.52 -12.32
N ALA A 221 -20.85 11.23 -13.19
CA ALA A 221 -22.16 10.69 -12.79
C ALA A 221 -22.05 9.33 -12.06
N ASP A 222 -21.14 8.48 -12.50
CA ASP A 222 -20.95 7.15 -11.92
C ASP A 222 -20.27 7.20 -10.54
N ILE A 223 -19.49 8.26 -10.28
CA ILE A 223 -18.81 8.51 -9.00
C ILE A 223 -19.75 9.17 -7.99
N GLU A 224 -20.66 10.05 -8.41
CA GLU A 224 -21.68 10.63 -7.53
C GLU A 224 -22.61 9.53 -6.99
N GLU A 225 -23.03 8.58 -7.82
CA GLU A 225 -23.80 7.41 -7.34
C GLU A 225 -22.99 6.49 -6.40
N ASN A 226 -21.66 6.50 -6.51
CA ASN A 226 -20.75 5.68 -5.71
C ASN A 226 -20.08 6.47 -4.56
N SER A 227 -20.54 7.71 -4.32
CA SER A 227 -19.97 8.63 -3.35
C SER A 227 -20.28 8.16 -1.92
N GLY A 228 -19.48 7.20 -1.45
CA GLY A 228 -19.61 6.62 -0.10
C GLY A 228 -19.10 5.18 0.03
N SER A 229 -18.81 4.49 -1.08
CA SER A 229 -18.41 3.06 -1.00
C SER A 229 -17.00 2.82 -0.49
N TRP A 230 -16.07 3.76 -0.72
CA TRP A 230 -14.69 3.68 -0.26
C TRP A 230 -14.26 5.04 0.25
N ILE A 231 -14.02 5.13 1.56
CA ILE A 231 -13.59 6.35 2.24
C ILE A 231 -12.17 6.11 2.75
N GLY A 232 -11.21 6.93 2.33
CA GLY A 232 -9.84 6.85 2.82
C GLY A 232 -9.68 7.17 4.31
N GLY A 233 -8.53 6.80 4.87
CA GLY A 233 -8.14 7.19 6.24
C GLY A 233 -8.05 6.05 7.25
N GLU A 234 -7.25 6.28 8.28
CA GLU A 234 -7.04 5.41 9.43
C GLU A 234 -8.33 5.21 10.23
N THR A 235 -9.12 6.27 10.43
CA THR A 235 -10.38 6.21 11.19
C THR A 235 -11.34 5.19 10.57
N GLN A 236 -11.54 5.25 9.25
CA GLN A 236 -12.37 4.29 8.54
C GLN A 236 -11.73 2.89 8.51
N ALA A 237 -10.40 2.81 8.40
CA ALA A 237 -9.68 1.54 8.41
C ALA A 237 -9.89 0.77 9.72
N LEU A 238 -9.81 1.46 10.86
CA LEU A 238 -10.01 0.87 12.19
C LEU A 238 -11.46 0.43 12.38
N LEU A 239 -12.43 1.24 11.95
CA LEU A 239 -13.85 0.86 11.96
C LEU A 239 -14.10 -0.45 11.19
N LEU A 240 -13.57 -0.54 9.96
CA LEU A 240 -13.71 -1.73 9.13
C LEU A 240 -12.95 -2.92 9.72
N PHE A 241 -11.82 -2.69 10.38
CA PHE A 241 -11.08 -3.73 11.06
C PHE A 241 -11.85 -4.31 12.25
N ASP A 242 -12.48 -3.48 13.08
CA ASP A 242 -13.33 -3.94 14.17
C ASP A 242 -14.53 -4.76 13.66
N MET A 243 -15.16 -4.31 12.56
CA MET A 243 -16.20 -5.10 11.89
C MET A 243 -15.66 -6.44 11.37
N ARG A 244 -14.42 -6.46 10.85
CA ARG A 244 -13.78 -7.70 10.41
C ARG A 244 -13.51 -8.64 11.58
N LEU A 245 -13.00 -8.14 12.71
CA LEU A 245 -12.80 -8.95 13.91
C LEU A 245 -14.12 -9.52 14.43
N ALA A 246 -15.23 -8.78 14.37
CA ALA A 246 -16.54 -9.32 14.73
C ALA A 246 -16.98 -10.49 13.82
N VAL A 247 -16.70 -10.41 12.51
CA VAL A 247 -16.96 -11.51 11.56
C VAL A 247 -16.07 -12.71 11.86
N GLU A 248 -14.77 -12.49 12.09
CA GLU A 248 -13.83 -13.57 12.47
C GLU A 248 -14.24 -14.22 13.79
N ALA A 249 -14.72 -13.45 14.77
CA ALA A 249 -15.17 -13.99 16.04
C ALA A 249 -16.36 -14.96 15.89
N ASP A 250 -17.33 -14.66 15.01
CA ASP A 250 -18.42 -15.59 14.68
C ASP A 250 -17.88 -16.84 13.96
N ALA A 251 -17.02 -16.63 12.97
CA ALA A 251 -16.41 -17.72 12.20
C ALA A 251 -15.63 -18.68 13.10
N PHE A 252 -14.80 -18.15 14.00
CA PHE A 252 -13.98 -18.90 14.96
C PHE A 252 -14.83 -19.72 15.93
N LYS A 253 -15.91 -19.13 16.48
CA LYS A 253 -16.87 -19.86 17.32
C LYS A 253 -17.53 -21.01 16.58
N ARG A 254 -17.70 -20.89 15.26
CA ARG A 254 -18.28 -21.90 14.38
C ARG A 254 -17.24 -22.84 13.73
N ASN A 255 -15.97 -22.72 14.09
CA ASN A 255 -14.85 -23.47 13.51
C ASN A 255 -14.68 -23.29 11.98
N PHE A 256 -15.01 -22.10 11.48
CA PHE A 256 -14.66 -21.65 10.12
C PHE A 256 -13.33 -20.90 10.16
N TYR A 257 -12.34 -21.39 9.40
CA TYR A 257 -10.97 -20.86 9.37
C TYR A 257 -10.42 -20.68 7.95
N LEU A 258 -10.93 -21.45 6.99
CA LEU A 258 -10.39 -21.49 5.64
C LEU A 258 -11.40 -20.87 4.66
N PRO A 259 -10.95 -20.00 3.74
CA PRO A 259 -11.83 -19.37 2.75
C PRO A 259 -12.59 -20.37 1.86
N ASN A 260 -12.05 -21.57 1.64
CA ASN A 260 -12.72 -22.62 0.85
C ASN A 260 -13.98 -23.20 1.50
N GLN A 261 -14.26 -22.83 2.75
CA GLN A 261 -15.48 -23.20 3.47
C GLN A 261 -16.66 -22.27 3.14
N ALA A 262 -16.43 -21.16 2.42
CA ALA A 262 -17.47 -20.21 2.00
C ALA A 262 -17.42 -19.97 0.49
N ARG A 263 -18.54 -19.48 -0.07
CA ARG A 263 -18.57 -19.02 -1.47
C ARG A 263 -18.09 -17.56 -1.54
N PRO A 264 -17.35 -17.18 -2.59
CA PRO A 264 -17.05 -15.78 -2.85
C PRO A 264 -18.33 -14.96 -2.98
N ASP A 265 -18.35 -13.77 -2.38
CA ASP A 265 -19.47 -12.83 -2.45
C ASP A 265 -19.05 -11.61 -3.28
N LEU A 266 -19.63 -11.49 -4.47
CA LEU A 266 -19.38 -10.37 -5.40
C LEU A 266 -20.35 -9.20 -5.21
N LEU A 267 -21.47 -9.43 -4.51
CA LEU A 267 -22.51 -8.42 -4.25
C LEU A 267 -22.40 -7.83 -2.84
N GLY A 268 -21.51 -8.40 -2.03
CA GLY A 268 -21.23 -7.96 -0.68
C GLY A 268 -20.77 -6.50 -0.62
N PRO A 269 -21.00 -5.84 0.52
CA PRO A 269 -20.63 -4.44 0.69
C PRO A 269 -19.11 -4.25 0.63
N SER A 270 -18.70 -3.06 0.20
CA SER A 270 -17.30 -2.58 0.17
C SER A 270 -16.66 -2.53 1.56
N ARG A 271 -16.10 -3.67 1.99
CA ARG A 271 -15.46 -3.84 3.32
C ARG A 271 -14.03 -4.36 3.24
N SER A 272 -13.42 -4.38 2.06
CA SER A 272 -12.03 -4.82 1.92
C SER A 272 -11.08 -3.87 2.67
N LEU A 273 -10.10 -4.43 3.35
CA LEU A 273 -9.03 -3.66 3.99
C LEU A 273 -7.84 -3.42 3.03
N SER A 274 -7.87 -3.95 1.81
CA SER A 274 -6.75 -3.88 0.86
C SER A 274 -6.23 -2.46 0.57
N PRO A 275 -7.06 -1.44 0.28
CA PRO A 275 -6.52 -0.10 0.02
C PRO A 275 -5.94 0.55 1.28
N TYR A 276 -6.50 0.25 2.46
CA TYR A 276 -6.00 0.76 3.74
C TYR A 276 -4.65 0.14 4.12
N LEU A 277 -4.45 -1.15 3.84
CA LEU A 277 -3.16 -1.82 4.01
C LEU A 277 -2.11 -1.30 3.03
N ARG A 278 -2.51 -0.95 1.82
CA ARG A 278 -1.61 -0.39 0.82
C ARG A 278 -1.13 1.02 1.17
N TYR A 279 -2.04 1.90 1.60
CA TYR A 279 -1.66 3.25 2.04
C TYR A 279 -1.07 3.27 3.46
N GLY A 280 -1.10 2.14 4.16
CA GLY A 280 -0.69 2.05 5.55
C GLY A 280 -1.62 2.81 6.50
N CYS A 281 -2.88 3.06 6.12
CA CYS A 281 -3.92 3.58 7.01
C CYS A 281 -4.30 2.56 8.09
N LEU A 282 -4.16 1.26 7.79
CA LEU A 282 -4.19 0.18 8.77
C LEU A 282 -2.81 -0.47 8.83
N SER A 283 -2.25 -0.59 10.04
CA SER A 283 -1.06 -1.39 10.25
C SER A 283 -1.33 -2.87 9.94
N ILE A 284 -0.45 -3.46 9.14
CA ILE A 284 -0.49 -4.90 8.89
C ILE A 284 -0.18 -5.72 10.16
N ARG A 285 0.68 -5.22 11.05
CA ARG A 285 1.00 -5.87 12.33
C ARG A 285 -0.20 -5.85 13.27
N LYS A 286 -0.92 -4.72 13.33
CA LYS A 286 -2.17 -4.61 14.09
C LYS A 286 -3.22 -5.58 13.58
N MET A 287 -3.37 -5.69 12.26
CA MET A 287 -4.31 -6.64 11.67
C MET A 287 -3.93 -8.10 11.95
N TYR A 288 -2.64 -8.43 11.79
CA TYR A 288 -2.12 -9.77 12.04
C TYR A 288 -2.33 -10.18 13.50
N TRP A 289 -1.81 -9.40 14.44
CA TRP A 289 -1.87 -9.72 15.86
C TRP A 289 -3.30 -9.65 16.40
N GLY A 290 -4.13 -8.70 15.97
CA GLY A 290 -5.52 -8.65 16.40
C GLY A 290 -6.34 -9.89 16.00
N ILE A 291 -6.04 -10.51 14.86
CA ILE A 291 -6.69 -11.77 14.45
C ILE A 291 -6.16 -12.96 15.28
N HIS A 292 -4.85 -13.02 15.53
CA HIS A 292 -4.22 -14.08 16.34
C HIS A 292 -4.66 -14.03 17.80
N ASP A 293 -4.70 -12.84 18.39
CA ASP A 293 -5.11 -12.62 19.77
C ASP A 293 -6.59 -12.99 19.94
N LEU A 294 -7.46 -12.61 18.99
CA LEU A 294 -8.88 -12.98 18.98
C LEU A 294 -9.07 -14.51 18.92
N PHE A 295 -8.30 -15.19 18.08
CA PHE A 295 -8.34 -16.65 18.02
C PHE A 295 -7.92 -17.26 19.37
N ALA A 296 -6.81 -16.78 19.94
CA ALA A 296 -6.29 -17.28 21.21
C ALA A 296 -7.29 -17.08 22.36
N GLU A 297 -8.01 -15.95 22.37
CA GLU A 297 -9.09 -15.66 23.32
C GLU A 297 -10.24 -16.68 23.22
N ILE A 298 -10.73 -16.94 22.00
CA ILE A 298 -11.88 -17.83 21.78
C ILE A 298 -11.54 -19.30 22.02
N HIS A 299 -10.38 -19.76 21.54
CA HIS A 299 -10.00 -21.17 21.57
C HIS A 299 -9.11 -21.56 22.76
N LYS A 300 -8.69 -20.59 23.58
CA LYS A 300 -7.79 -20.79 24.73
C LYS A 300 -6.48 -21.49 24.36
N GLY A 301 -5.88 -21.10 23.24
CA GLY A 301 -4.64 -21.71 22.75
C GLY A 301 -4.18 -21.10 21.44
N LYS A 302 -2.96 -21.48 21.01
CA LYS A 302 -2.44 -21.09 19.69
C LYS A 302 -3.19 -21.84 18.57
N PRO A 303 -3.35 -21.22 17.39
CA PRO A 303 -3.96 -21.89 16.24
C PRO A 303 -3.17 -23.14 15.83
N PRO A 304 -3.84 -24.19 15.30
CA PRO A 304 -3.16 -25.42 14.85
C PRO A 304 -2.09 -25.16 13.79
N CYS A 305 -2.28 -24.12 12.97
CA CYS A 305 -1.30 -23.61 12.01
C CYS A 305 -1.41 -22.08 11.96
N HIS A 306 -0.42 -21.38 12.53
CA HIS A 306 -0.37 -19.91 12.61
C HIS A 306 -0.48 -19.24 11.22
N VAL A 307 0.02 -19.91 10.19
CA VAL A 307 0.06 -19.37 8.83
C VAL A 307 -1.32 -19.29 8.20
N HIS A 308 -2.22 -20.23 8.48
CA HIS A 308 -3.50 -20.32 7.74
C HIS A 308 -4.46 -19.19 8.10
N LEU A 309 -4.45 -18.74 9.35
CA LEU A 309 -5.35 -17.73 9.86
C LEU A 309 -5.16 -16.38 9.14
N THR A 310 -3.91 -16.01 8.92
CA THR A 310 -3.50 -14.74 8.33
C THR A 310 -2.78 -14.93 7.00
N ALA A 311 -3.07 -16.03 6.29
CA ALA A 311 -2.38 -16.41 5.05
C ALA A 311 -2.40 -15.27 4.01
N GLN A 312 -3.51 -14.54 3.92
CA GLN A 312 -3.68 -13.42 2.99
C GLN A 312 -2.72 -12.25 3.28
N LEU A 313 -2.41 -11.98 4.55
CA LEU A 313 -1.43 -10.96 4.94
C LEU A 313 -0.01 -11.41 4.58
N ILE A 314 0.27 -12.70 4.77
CA ILE A 314 1.55 -13.30 4.41
C ILE A 314 1.74 -13.33 2.88
N TRP A 315 0.67 -13.52 2.11
CA TRP A 315 0.72 -13.40 0.64
C TRP A 315 1.10 -11.99 0.18
N ARG A 316 0.60 -10.95 0.86
CA ARG A 316 1.02 -9.57 0.61
C ARG A 316 2.52 -9.42 0.84
N ASP A 317 3.00 -9.80 2.03
CA ASP A 317 4.40 -9.70 2.40
C ASP A 317 5.34 -10.52 1.49
N PHE A 318 4.88 -11.70 1.04
CA PHE A 318 5.59 -12.51 0.06
C PHE A 318 5.86 -11.74 -1.24
N PHE A 319 4.87 -11.07 -1.82
CA PHE A 319 5.07 -10.30 -3.04
C PHE A 319 5.93 -9.05 -2.82
N TYR A 320 5.78 -8.38 -1.66
CA TYR A 320 6.67 -7.29 -1.28
C TYR A 320 8.13 -7.74 -1.23
N ALA A 321 8.43 -8.81 -0.48
CA ALA A 321 9.77 -9.37 -0.38
C ALA A 321 10.32 -9.88 -1.72
N MET A 322 9.47 -10.48 -2.56
CA MET A 322 9.89 -10.96 -3.88
C MET A 322 10.35 -9.84 -4.81
N SER A 323 9.81 -8.64 -4.62
CA SER A 323 10.14 -7.48 -5.45
C SER A 323 11.46 -6.79 -5.04
N VAL A 324 11.95 -7.05 -3.81
CA VAL A 324 13.16 -6.42 -3.27
C VAL A 324 14.36 -6.73 -4.17
N GLY A 325 15.09 -5.68 -4.54
CA GLY A 325 16.27 -5.81 -5.40
C GLY A 325 15.98 -6.07 -6.88
N ASN A 326 14.71 -6.11 -7.31
CA ASN A 326 14.34 -6.33 -8.71
C ASN A 326 13.61 -5.11 -9.31
N PRO A 327 14.33 -4.12 -9.88
CA PRO A 327 13.69 -2.96 -10.53
C PRO A 327 12.88 -3.31 -11.79
N ASN A 328 13.02 -4.53 -12.31
CA ASN A 328 12.31 -5.03 -13.49
C ASN A 328 11.13 -5.95 -13.10
N TYR A 329 10.69 -5.96 -11.84
CA TYR A 329 9.60 -6.83 -11.38
C TYR A 329 8.28 -6.63 -12.13
N ASP A 330 8.05 -5.44 -12.71
CA ASP A 330 6.83 -5.03 -13.40
C ASP A 330 6.83 -5.22 -14.92
N ARG A 331 7.85 -5.91 -15.47
CA ARG A 331 7.98 -6.16 -16.92
C ARG A 331 8.49 -7.56 -17.22
N VAL A 332 8.35 -7.99 -18.47
CA VAL A 332 8.85 -9.29 -18.95
C VAL A 332 10.35 -9.21 -19.26
N LYS A 333 10.77 -8.18 -19.98
CA LYS A 333 12.16 -8.04 -20.44
C LYS A 333 13.10 -7.76 -19.25
N GLU A 334 14.21 -8.48 -19.18
CA GLU A 334 15.25 -8.31 -18.12
C GLU A 334 14.74 -8.57 -16.70
N ASN A 335 13.60 -9.23 -16.55
CA ASN A 335 13.09 -9.70 -15.26
C ASN A 335 13.56 -11.14 -14.99
N PRO A 336 14.48 -11.36 -14.04
CA PRO A 336 15.14 -12.67 -13.85
C PRO A 336 14.19 -13.77 -13.37
N ILE A 337 13.02 -13.41 -12.83
CA ILE A 337 12.05 -14.35 -12.29
C ILE A 337 10.81 -14.52 -13.19
N CYS A 338 10.75 -13.80 -14.33
CA CYS A 338 9.65 -13.89 -15.28
C CYS A 338 10.02 -14.79 -16.46
N LEU A 339 9.16 -15.76 -16.76
CA LEU A 339 9.27 -16.54 -17.99
C LEU A 339 9.09 -15.66 -19.23
N GLN A 340 9.88 -15.94 -20.26
CA GLN A 340 9.83 -15.24 -21.54
C GLN A 340 8.77 -15.89 -22.44
N ILE A 341 7.53 -15.42 -22.33
CA ILE A 341 6.38 -15.94 -23.10
C ILE A 341 6.16 -15.07 -24.35
N PRO A 342 5.97 -15.67 -25.55
CA PRO A 342 5.70 -14.93 -26.78
C PRO A 342 4.25 -14.41 -26.82
N TRP A 343 3.99 -13.33 -26.09
CA TRP A 343 2.70 -12.65 -26.07
C TRP A 343 2.37 -11.97 -27.41
N ARG A 344 1.08 -11.84 -27.72
CA ARG A 344 0.61 -11.20 -28.96
C ARG A 344 0.29 -9.73 -28.73
N HIS A 345 0.45 -8.94 -29.80
CA HIS A 345 0.03 -7.55 -29.84
C HIS A 345 -1.35 -7.43 -30.50
N LYS A 346 -2.37 -7.14 -29.70
CA LYS A 346 -3.78 -7.07 -30.13
C LYS A 346 -4.45 -5.81 -29.56
N GLN A 347 -4.19 -4.66 -30.18
CA GLN A 347 -4.61 -3.36 -29.64
C GLN A 347 -6.13 -3.20 -29.54
N LYS A 348 -6.88 -3.69 -30.54
CA LYS A 348 -8.34 -3.58 -30.55
C LYS A 348 -8.95 -4.37 -29.39
N GLU A 349 -8.52 -5.61 -29.21
CA GLU A 349 -9.00 -6.51 -28.15
C GLU A 349 -8.56 -6.02 -26.76
N LEU A 350 -7.34 -5.49 -26.65
CA LEU A 350 -6.87 -4.84 -25.42
C LEU A 350 -7.77 -3.66 -25.04
N GLN A 351 -8.15 -2.82 -26.02
CA GLN A 351 -9.05 -1.69 -25.75
C GLN A 351 -10.45 -2.16 -25.38
N GLN A 352 -10.99 -3.18 -26.05
CA GLN A 352 -12.26 -3.79 -25.67
C GLN A 352 -12.25 -4.38 -24.26
N TRP A 353 -11.14 -5.00 -23.85
CA TRP A 353 -10.96 -5.48 -22.49
C TRP A 353 -10.92 -4.34 -21.47
N LYS A 354 -10.13 -3.29 -21.76
CA LYS A 354 -10.08 -2.07 -20.92
C LYS A 354 -11.45 -1.45 -20.71
N ASP A 355 -12.26 -1.38 -21.75
CA ASP A 355 -13.58 -0.73 -21.73
C ASP A 355 -14.72 -1.63 -21.22
N GLY A 356 -14.44 -2.91 -20.91
CA GLY A 356 -15.49 -3.90 -20.59
C GLY A 356 -16.50 -4.08 -21.74
N LYS A 357 -15.98 -4.26 -22.96
CA LYS A 357 -16.73 -4.44 -24.23
C LYS A 357 -16.22 -5.66 -25.01
N THR A 358 -15.88 -6.71 -24.28
CA THR A 358 -15.37 -7.97 -24.83
C THR A 358 -16.48 -8.86 -25.40
N GLY A 359 -17.73 -8.64 -24.99
CA GLY A 359 -18.86 -9.49 -25.33
C GLY A 359 -19.02 -10.69 -24.40
N PHE A 360 -18.16 -10.83 -23.38
CA PHE A 360 -18.29 -11.82 -22.31
C PHE A 360 -18.87 -11.12 -21.07
N PRO A 361 -20.15 -11.36 -20.71
CA PRO A 361 -20.86 -10.54 -19.74
C PRO A 361 -20.17 -10.40 -18.38
N PHE A 362 -19.60 -11.49 -17.86
CA PHE A 362 -18.88 -11.46 -16.59
C PHE A 362 -17.59 -10.63 -16.66
N VAL A 363 -16.79 -10.79 -17.73
CA VAL A 363 -15.56 -9.99 -17.92
C VAL A 363 -15.90 -8.51 -18.06
N ASP A 364 -16.95 -8.21 -18.83
CA ASP A 364 -17.41 -6.84 -19.06
C ASP A 364 -17.90 -6.18 -17.77
N ALA A 365 -18.69 -6.89 -16.95
CA ALA A 365 -19.15 -6.42 -15.65
C ALA A 365 -17.98 -6.12 -14.70
N VAL A 366 -17.02 -7.04 -14.59
CA VAL A 366 -15.83 -6.86 -13.73
C VAL A 366 -15.00 -5.64 -14.16
N MET A 367 -14.74 -5.49 -15.45
CA MET A 367 -13.93 -4.37 -15.94
C MET A 367 -14.65 -3.03 -15.75
N ARG A 368 -15.97 -2.99 -15.90
CA ARG A 368 -16.77 -1.78 -15.59
C ARG A 368 -16.78 -1.48 -14.10
N GLN A 369 -16.92 -2.48 -13.24
CA GLN A 369 -16.81 -2.30 -11.78
C GLN A 369 -15.43 -1.72 -11.42
N LEU A 370 -14.34 -2.26 -11.99
CA LEU A 370 -13.00 -1.73 -11.77
C LEU A 370 -12.89 -0.24 -12.13
N LEU A 371 -13.41 0.17 -13.29
CA LEU A 371 -13.36 1.56 -13.71
C LEU A 371 -14.21 2.48 -12.83
N ARG A 372 -15.39 2.01 -12.42
CA ARG A 372 -16.35 2.78 -11.63
C ARG A 372 -15.97 2.89 -10.16
N GLU A 373 -15.56 1.79 -9.55
CA GLU A 373 -15.40 1.66 -8.10
C GLU A 373 -13.94 1.59 -7.67
N GLY A 374 -13.04 1.23 -8.58
CA GLY A 374 -11.63 1.03 -8.27
C GLY A 374 -11.35 -0.21 -7.41
N TRP A 375 -12.32 -1.10 -7.22
CA TRP A 375 -12.09 -2.36 -6.53
C TRP A 375 -12.86 -3.49 -7.19
N ILE A 376 -12.22 -4.66 -7.26
CA ILE A 376 -12.83 -5.90 -7.72
C ILE A 376 -12.33 -7.05 -6.85
N HIS A 377 -13.21 -8.01 -6.58
CA HIS A 377 -12.92 -9.18 -5.75
C HIS A 377 -11.76 -10.01 -6.34
N HIS A 378 -10.95 -10.67 -5.51
CA HIS A 378 -9.80 -11.47 -5.96
C HIS A 378 -10.15 -12.49 -7.07
N VAL A 379 -11.25 -13.23 -6.92
CA VAL A 379 -11.72 -14.16 -7.97
C VAL A 379 -12.07 -13.47 -9.30
N ALA A 380 -12.55 -12.23 -9.25
CA ALA A 380 -12.84 -11.42 -10.43
C ALA A 380 -11.55 -10.90 -11.07
N ARG A 381 -10.55 -10.48 -10.27
CA ARG A 381 -9.19 -10.16 -10.73
C ARG A 381 -8.59 -11.33 -11.51
N ASN A 382 -8.70 -12.54 -10.97
CA ASN A 382 -8.17 -13.74 -11.63
C ASN A 382 -8.85 -13.99 -12.97
N ALA A 383 -10.19 -13.88 -13.03
CA ALA A 383 -10.95 -14.07 -14.26
C ALA A 383 -10.50 -13.13 -15.38
N VAL A 384 -10.40 -11.82 -15.11
CA VAL A 384 -10.04 -10.85 -16.14
C VAL A 384 -8.56 -10.92 -16.50
N ALA A 385 -7.68 -11.28 -15.56
CA ALA A 385 -6.26 -11.49 -15.81
C ALA A 385 -6.01 -12.72 -16.69
N GLN A 386 -6.67 -13.85 -16.39
CA GLN A 386 -6.60 -15.05 -17.20
C GLN A 386 -7.19 -14.83 -18.59
N PHE A 387 -8.34 -14.15 -18.69
CA PHE A 387 -8.96 -13.82 -19.97
C PHE A 387 -8.05 -12.96 -20.86
N LEU A 388 -7.35 -11.96 -20.29
CA LEU A 388 -6.41 -11.14 -21.04
C LEU A 388 -5.19 -11.95 -21.53
N THR A 389 -4.68 -12.83 -20.66
CA THR A 389 -3.40 -13.54 -20.86
C THR A 389 -3.63 -14.96 -21.38
N ARG A 390 -3.27 -15.98 -20.59
CA ARG A 390 -3.18 -17.39 -21.02
C ARG A 390 -4.51 -18.04 -21.38
N GLY A 391 -5.63 -17.52 -20.85
CA GLY A 391 -6.96 -18.12 -20.99
C GLY A 391 -7.84 -17.54 -22.08
N GLY A 392 -7.39 -16.51 -22.80
CA GLY A 392 -8.21 -15.89 -23.85
C GLY A 392 -7.39 -15.14 -24.90
N LEU A 393 -7.11 -13.87 -24.67
CA LEU A 393 -6.61 -12.96 -25.70
C LEU A 393 -5.13 -13.20 -26.04
N TRP A 394 -4.36 -13.83 -25.14
CA TRP A 394 -2.92 -14.06 -25.25
C TRP A 394 -2.11 -12.75 -25.37
N ILE A 395 -2.53 -11.73 -24.62
CA ILE A 395 -1.88 -10.42 -24.53
C ILE A 395 -0.97 -10.41 -23.29
N SER A 396 0.10 -9.62 -23.33
CA SER A 396 1.03 -9.51 -22.21
C SER A 396 0.34 -9.01 -20.95
N TRP A 397 0.70 -9.61 -19.81
CA TRP A 397 0.22 -9.18 -18.50
C TRP A 397 0.66 -7.75 -18.16
N GLU A 398 1.73 -7.23 -18.77
CA GLU A 398 2.17 -5.84 -18.58
C GLU A 398 1.08 -4.82 -18.93
N ASP A 399 0.27 -5.12 -19.96
CA ASP A 399 -0.82 -4.23 -20.37
C ASP A 399 -1.98 -4.26 -19.36
N GLY A 400 -2.26 -5.42 -18.77
CA GLY A 400 -3.24 -5.58 -17.70
C GLY A 400 -2.77 -4.94 -16.40
N LEU A 401 -1.49 -5.11 -16.06
CA LEU A 401 -0.86 -4.48 -14.90
C LEU A 401 -0.99 -2.96 -14.95
N LYS A 402 -0.72 -2.31 -16.09
CA LYS A 402 -0.88 -0.85 -16.24
C LYS A 402 -2.31 -0.38 -15.96
N VAL A 403 -3.31 -1.16 -16.36
CA VAL A 403 -4.73 -0.85 -16.10
C VAL A 403 -5.04 -0.99 -14.62
N PHE A 404 -4.58 -2.08 -14.00
CA PHE A 404 -4.75 -2.32 -12.56
C PHE A 404 -4.06 -1.25 -11.72
N LEU A 405 -2.79 -0.97 -12.01
CA LEU A 405 -2.03 0.09 -11.34
C LEU A 405 -2.65 1.47 -11.53
N LYS A 406 -3.40 1.72 -12.61
CA LYS A 406 -4.11 3.00 -12.78
C LYS A 406 -5.42 3.04 -11.98
N HIS A 407 -6.22 1.98 -12.01
CA HIS A 407 -7.62 2.05 -11.58
C HIS A 407 -7.91 1.43 -10.21
N LEU A 408 -7.13 0.44 -9.75
CA LEU A 408 -7.36 -0.16 -8.44
C LEU A 408 -7.07 0.82 -7.29
N LEU A 409 -7.84 0.73 -6.21
CA LEU A 409 -7.64 1.50 -4.98
C LEU A 409 -6.41 1.02 -4.19
N ASP A 410 -6.16 -0.30 -4.16
CA ASP A 410 -4.96 -0.88 -3.54
C ASP A 410 -3.74 -0.68 -4.45
N ALA A 411 -3.64 -1.41 -5.56
CA ALA A 411 -2.61 -1.17 -6.56
C ALA A 411 -1.16 -1.11 -6.01
N ASP A 412 -0.81 -1.89 -4.97
CA ASP A 412 0.58 -2.04 -4.53
C ASP A 412 1.41 -2.56 -5.72
N TRP A 413 2.55 -1.94 -6.01
CA TRP A 413 3.31 -2.22 -7.23
C TRP A 413 3.80 -3.67 -7.26
N SER A 414 4.37 -4.12 -6.16
CA SER A 414 4.83 -5.50 -5.94
C SER A 414 3.68 -6.49 -5.92
N VAL A 415 2.62 -6.26 -5.14
CA VAL A 415 1.50 -7.21 -5.03
C VAL A 415 0.77 -7.36 -6.36
N CYS A 416 0.48 -6.26 -7.07
CA CYS A 416 -0.15 -6.33 -8.38
C CYS A 416 0.75 -7.02 -9.41
N SER A 417 2.03 -6.63 -9.52
CA SER A 417 2.97 -7.26 -10.47
C SER A 417 3.15 -8.75 -10.18
N GLY A 418 3.30 -9.12 -8.91
CA GLY A 418 3.47 -10.48 -8.46
C GLY A 418 2.25 -11.36 -8.75
N ASN A 419 1.03 -10.86 -8.51
CA ASN A 419 -0.19 -11.58 -8.86
C ASN A 419 -0.34 -11.76 -10.38
N TRP A 420 -0.04 -10.73 -11.18
CA TRP A 420 -0.04 -10.83 -12.64
C TRP A 420 0.96 -11.88 -13.13
N LEU A 421 2.22 -11.81 -12.67
CA LEU A 421 3.25 -12.82 -12.95
C LEU A 421 2.80 -14.23 -12.58
N TRP A 422 2.27 -14.41 -11.37
CA TRP A 422 1.88 -15.71 -10.83
C TRP A 422 0.73 -16.35 -11.62
N ILE A 423 -0.25 -15.56 -12.06
CA ILE A 423 -1.40 -16.08 -12.82
C ILE A 423 -1.04 -16.31 -14.29
N SER A 424 -0.34 -15.38 -14.92
CA SER A 424 -0.12 -15.41 -16.37
C SER A 424 1.09 -16.24 -16.78
N SER A 425 2.14 -16.27 -15.94
CA SER A 425 3.48 -16.71 -16.34
C SER A 425 3.97 -17.96 -15.60
N SER A 426 3.12 -18.62 -14.80
CA SER A 426 3.37 -19.94 -14.22
C SER A 426 3.13 -21.06 -15.24
N ALA A 427 4.03 -21.20 -16.23
CA ALA A 427 3.85 -22.15 -17.33
C ALA A 427 3.91 -23.62 -16.91
N PHE A 428 4.54 -23.92 -15.77
CA PHE A 428 4.68 -25.29 -15.25
C PHE A 428 3.50 -25.74 -14.36
N GLU A 429 2.60 -24.82 -14.02
CA GLU A 429 1.39 -25.11 -13.23
C GLU A 429 0.25 -25.51 -14.16
N THR A 430 0.22 -26.79 -14.55
CA THR A 430 -0.74 -27.35 -15.51
C THR A 430 -2.20 -27.20 -15.07
N ILE A 431 -2.45 -27.11 -13.76
CA ILE A 431 -3.79 -26.87 -13.22
C ILE A 431 -4.34 -25.49 -13.64
N LEU A 432 -3.48 -24.51 -13.90
CA LEU A 432 -3.90 -23.19 -14.35
C LEU A 432 -4.35 -23.18 -15.82
N ASP A 433 -4.01 -24.20 -16.62
CA ASP A 433 -4.48 -24.37 -18.00
C ASP A 433 -5.79 -25.17 -18.11
N CYS A 434 -6.43 -25.47 -16.98
CA CYS A 434 -7.65 -26.25 -16.94
C CYS A 434 -8.84 -25.48 -17.54
N SER A 435 -9.73 -26.16 -18.28
CA SER A 435 -10.92 -25.51 -18.88
C SER A 435 -11.87 -24.92 -17.83
N HIS A 436 -11.94 -25.51 -16.63
CA HIS A 436 -12.68 -24.97 -15.48
C HIS A 436 -12.09 -23.67 -14.92
N CYS A 437 -10.81 -23.41 -15.21
CA CYS A 437 -10.04 -22.26 -14.79
C CYS A 437 -10.12 -21.15 -15.86
N LEU A 438 -10.12 -21.52 -17.13
CA LEU A 438 -10.00 -20.58 -18.26
C LEU A 438 -11.33 -20.13 -18.87
N SER A 439 -12.43 -20.87 -18.71
CA SER A 439 -13.69 -20.53 -19.38
C SER A 439 -14.35 -19.28 -18.77
N PRO A 440 -14.43 -18.14 -19.49
CA PRO A 440 -15.02 -16.91 -18.96
C PRO A 440 -16.53 -17.05 -18.69
N VAL A 441 -17.20 -18.01 -19.35
CA VAL A 441 -18.62 -18.28 -19.15
C VAL A 441 -18.85 -19.20 -17.95
N ALA A 442 -18.16 -20.34 -17.90
CA ALA A 442 -18.36 -21.29 -16.81
C ALA A 442 -17.87 -20.73 -15.47
N TYR A 443 -16.79 -19.96 -15.49
CA TYR A 443 -16.24 -19.31 -14.31
C TYR A 443 -17.23 -18.28 -13.73
N GLY A 444 -17.77 -17.39 -14.56
CA GLY A 444 -18.80 -16.43 -14.16
C GLY A 444 -20.04 -17.11 -13.58
N ARG A 445 -20.60 -18.10 -14.28
CA ARG A 445 -21.78 -18.87 -13.81
C ARG A 445 -21.54 -19.58 -12.47
N ARG A 446 -20.31 -20.04 -12.21
CA ARG A 446 -19.98 -20.70 -10.94
C ARG A 446 -19.93 -19.71 -9.78
N LEU A 447 -19.38 -18.52 -10.02
CA LEU A 447 -19.23 -17.49 -8.99
C LEU A 447 -20.56 -16.78 -8.71
N GLU A 448 -21.30 -16.48 -9.76
CA GLU A 448 -22.54 -15.73 -9.69
C GLU A 448 -23.57 -16.37 -10.64
N PRO A 449 -24.35 -17.34 -10.12
CA PRO A 449 -25.28 -18.13 -10.94
C PRO A 449 -26.61 -17.43 -11.25
N THR A 450 -26.98 -16.37 -10.53
CA THR A 450 -28.27 -15.67 -10.70
C THR A 450 -28.21 -14.60 -11.79
N GLY A 451 -27.01 -14.08 -12.10
CA GLY A 451 -26.79 -12.99 -13.04
C GLY A 451 -27.03 -11.61 -12.43
N ASP A 452 -27.17 -11.51 -11.11
CA ASP A 452 -27.39 -10.25 -10.39
C ASP A 452 -26.18 -9.32 -10.41
N TYR A 453 -24.96 -9.85 -10.47
CA TYR A 453 -23.74 -9.03 -10.57
C TYR A 453 -23.52 -8.50 -11.99
N ILE A 454 -24.04 -9.23 -12.98
CA ILE A 454 -23.91 -8.86 -14.40
C ILE A 454 -24.94 -7.78 -14.79
N ARG A 455 -26.12 -7.82 -14.19
CA ARG A 455 -27.21 -6.85 -14.41
C ARG A 455 -26.90 -5.54 -13.70
#